data_AF-A0AAD3HKM2-F1
#
_entry.id   AF-A0AAD3HKM2-F1
#
_cell.length_a   1.000
_cell.length_b   1.000
_cell.length_c   1.000
_cell.angle_alpha   90.00
_cell.angle_beta   90.00
_cell.angle_gamma   90.00
#
_symmetry.space_group_name_H-M   'P 1'
#
loop_
_entity.id
_entity.type
_entity.pdbx_description
1 polymer ?
#
loop_
_entity_poly.entity_id
_entity_poly.type
_entity_poly.pdbx_seq_one_letter_code
_entity_poly.pdbx_strand_id
1 'polypeptide(L)'
;MALLSRKPTGHTHVTSRNTSAVESARIGRPACSPRSLAPAVATAAAATPAVTACKRQQQEQFGGCMRRAAPAAAARPRTVSCGALISYLEVTAGSDAPEDLAIEVHPNEAAVGARVCELIVQAAHAAVAERGAFFLAIPGGSVLKMCGGLVGRHMPWDKTFLFYVNHKCVPADDSGSTHRKATELFLTRVGAPAGNVAALKGTSDAVAEAREYEARLRQLAVQRNMSLTADVVPRFDLLLLGMGADGHVGSLYPGRPEAGVGGPGAPLVLPVDKKQPPSITLALPVMCAARQIVVAATGAGKAAAVRGALQEPSSSSSSSSSSSSSSSHPAVDLPARGVRPVEGGSAVWLLDSAAAGGLEVAAGARALLAADAAVRGLSTA
;
A
#
# COMPACT_ATOMS: atom_id res chain seq x y z
N MET A 1 7.93 -17.17 65.81
CA MET A 1 9.19 -16.53 66.28
C MET A 1 10.36 -17.42 65.85
N ALA A 2 11.53 -16.82 65.56
CA ALA A 2 12.85 -17.45 65.40
C ALA A 2 13.08 -18.48 64.25
N LEU A 3 14.17 -18.24 63.51
CA LEU A 3 14.74 -19.09 62.44
C LEU A 3 15.75 -20.10 62.99
N LEU A 4 16.13 -21.09 62.16
CA LEU A 4 17.51 -21.41 61.68
C LEU A 4 17.55 -22.91 61.28
N SER A 5 17.76 -23.33 60.02
CA SER A 5 18.90 -23.15 59.08
C SER A 5 19.99 -24.23 59.21
N ARG A 6 20.07 -25.16 58.24
CA ARG A 6 21.28 -25.47 57.41
C ARG A 6 21.06 -26.60 56.38
N LYS A 7 21.87 -26.56 55.32
CA LYS A 7 21.98 -27.44 54.13
C LYS A 7 23.02 -28.59 54.36
N PRO A 8 23.55 -29.30 53.34
CA PRO A 8 22.96 -30.06 52.21
C PRO A 8 23.51 -31.51 52.13
N THR A 9 23.09 -32.32 51.15
CA THR A 9 23.93 -32.95 50.08
C THR A 9 23.17 -34.10 49.39
N GLY A 10 23.46 -34.33 48.11
CA GLY A 10 22.84 -35.39 47.32
C GLY A 10 23.54 -35.58 45.98
N HIS A 11 24.62 -36.37 45.97
CA HIS A 11 25.23 -36.86 44.74
C HIS A 11 24.43 -38.06 44.22
N THR A 12 24.10 -38.06 42.93
CA THR A 12 24.00 -39.32 42.16
C THR A 12 24.59 -39.11 40.77
N HIS A 13 25.67 -39.85 40.50
CA HIS A 13 26.25 -40.02 39.17
C HIS A 13 25.76 -41.38 38.67
N VAL A 14 25.03 -41.45 37.55
CA VAL A 14 24.84 -42.71 36.82
C VAL A 14 25.18 -42.48 35.36
N THR A 15 26.22 -43.17 34.92
CA THR A 15 26.67 -43.26 33.54
C THR A 15 25.96 -44.41 32.82
N SER A 16 25.55 -44.20 31.57
CA SER A 16 25.51 -45.30 30.58
C SER A 16 25.86 -44.77 29.20
N ARG A 17 26.69 -45.52 28.47
CA ARG A 17 27.13 -45.26 27.10
C ARG A 17 26.32 -46.12 26.10
N ASN A 18 26.73 -46.01 24.83
CA ASN A 18 26.48 -46.92 23.71
C ASN A 18 25.10 -46.78 23.00
N THR A 19 25.01 -46.85 21.66
CA THR A 19 26.07 -47.03 20.64
C THR A 19 25.69 -46.39 19.30
N SER A 20 26.70 -46.07 18.51
CA SER A 20 26.60 -45.69 17.11
C SER A 20 26.14 -46.83 16.19
N ALA A 21 25.39 -46.51 15.14
CA ALA A 21 25.41 -47.26 13.89
C ALA A 21 25.33 -46.28 12.71
N VAL A 22 26.41 -46.22 11.92
CA VAL A 22 26.46 -45.58 10.60
C VAL A 22 26.30 -46.69 9.58
N GLU A 23 25.41 -46.53 8.61
CA GLU A 23 25.42 -47.41 7.44
C GLU A 23 25.31 -46.61 6.14
N SER A 24 26.34 -46.77 5.31
CA SER A 24 26.42 -46.22 3.96
C SER A 24 26.36 -47.37 2.96
N ALA A 25 25.47 -47.29 1.97
CA ALA A 25 25.46 -48.21 0.84
C ALA A 25 25.55 -47.43 -0.47
N ARG A 26 26.68 -47.57 -1.17
CA ARG A 26 26.82 -47.27 -2.61
C ARG A 26 26.80 -48.60 -3.38
N ILE A 27 26.48 -48.50 -4.68
CA ILE A 27 26.98 -49.25 -5.85
C ILE A 27 25.81 -49.72 -6.74
N GLY A 28 25.88 -49.45 -8.05
CA GLY A 28 24.89 -49.92 -9.03
C GLY A 28 24.80 -49.15 -10.36
N ARG A 29 25.86 -49.14 -11.18
CA ARG A 29 25.80 -48.87 -12.64
C ARG A 29 26.46 -50.05 -13.37
N PRO A 30 25.90 -50.50 -14.51
CA PRO A 30 26.43 -50.13 -15.84
C PRO A 30 25.28 -49.74 -16.82
N ALA A 31 25.38 -48.79 -17.75
CA ALA A 31 26.33 -48.57 -18.86
C ALA A 31 26.08 -49.45 -20.11
N CYS A 32 25.45 -48.88 -21.15
CA CYS A 32 25.88 -48.91 -22.57
C CYS A 32 24.95 -48.12 -23.52
N SER A 33 25.56 -47.42 -24.49
CA SER A 33 24.97 -46.87 -25.74
C SER A 33 25.39 -47.83 -26.90
N PRO A 34 25.30 -47.56 -28.25
CA PRO A 34 24.99 -46.31 -28.97
C PRO A 34 24.20 -46.47 -30.31
N ARG A 35 24.31 -45.44 -31.18
CA ARG A 35 23.81 -45.20 -32.57
C ARG A 35 22.48 -44.43 -32.63
N SER A 36 22.40 -43.20 -33.15
CA SER A 36 22.94 -42.56 -34.38
C SER A 36 22.11 -42.83 -35.63
N LEU A 37 21.52 -41.78 -36.20
CA LEU A 37 21.53 -41.45 -37.64
C LEU A 37 20.80 -40.11 -37.92
N ALA A 38 21.55 -39.10 -38.37
CA ALA A 38 21.11 -38.06 -39.32
C ALA A 38 21.61 -38.50 -40.72
N PRO A 39 21.09 -38.03 -41.89
CA PRO A 39 20.84 -36.62 -42.26
C PRO A 39 19.42 -36.44 -42.93
N ALA A 40 19.05 -35.45 -43.77
CA ALA A 40 19.79 -34.39 -44.46
C ALA A 40 18.95 -33.14 -44.85
N VAL A 41 19.64 -32.00 -44.92
CA VAL A 41 19.67 -30.98 -46.01
C VAL A 41 18.44 -30.82 -46.94
N ALA A 42 17.90 -29.61 -46.99
CA ALA A 42 17.41 -28.98 -48.23
C ALA A 42 17.55 -27.44 -48.17
N THR A 43 18.00 -26.82 -49.26
CA THR A 43 18.32 -25.38 -49.39
C THR A 43 17.42 -24.66 -50.39
N ALA A 44 16.95 -23.45 -50.05
CA ALA A 44 16.68 -22.32 -50.97
C ALA A 44 16.41 -21.07 -50.09
N ALA A 45 17.08 -19.92 -50.17
CA ALA A 45 17.57 -19.09 -51.28
C ALA A 45 16.53 -18.08 -51.84
N ALA A 46 16.73 -16.82 -51.42
CA ALA A 46 16.44 -15.54 -52.09
C ALA A 46 15.04 -15.24 -52.70
N ALA A 47 14.46 -14.11 -52.26
CA ALA A 47 14.11 -13.00 -53.16
C ALA A 47 13.76 -11.70 -52.38
N THR A 48 14.59 -10.67 -52.53
CA THR A 48 14.15 -9.26 -52.44
C THR A 48 13.59 -8.86 -53.82
N PRO A 49 12.70 -7.86 -53.91
CA PRO A 49 13.22 -6.56 -54.33
C PRO A 49 12.63 -5.38 -53.55
N ALA A 50 13.15 -4.18 -53.83
CA ALA A 50 12.88 -2.95 -53.10
C ALA A 50 12.28 -1.87 -54.02
N VAL A 51 11.99 -0.71 -53.41
CA VAL A 51 11.77 0.61 -54.06
C VAL A 51 10.44 0.79 -54.82
N THR A 52 9.63 1.75 -54.34
CA THR A 52 9.36 3.01 -55.08
C THR A 52 8.90 4.09 -54.10
N ALA A 53 9.49 5.28 -54.21
CA ALA A 53 9.13 6.45 -53.42
C ALA A 53 8.10 7.33 -54.15
N CYS A 54 7.36 8.15 -53.41
CA CYS A 54 6.74 9.35 -53.98
C CYS A 54 6.95 10.56 -53.06
N LYS A 55 7.74 11.52 -53.54
CA LYS A 55 7.84 12.88 -52.97
C LYS A 55 6.86 13.80 -53.70
N ARG A 56 6.17 14.66 -52.96
CA ARG A 56 5.89 16.08 -53.28
C ARG A 56 5.37 16.70 -51.97
N GLN A 57 6.09 17.58 -51.27
CA GLN A 57 6.67 18.87 -51.66
C GLN A 57 5.61 19.93 -51.97
N GLN A 58 5.39 20.82 -50.99
CA GLN A 58 5.32 22.25 -51.25
C GLN A 58 5.95 23.02 -50.08
N GLN A 59 6.47 24.19 -50.39
CA GLN A 59 7.49 24.92 -49.65
C GLN A 59 7.31 26.40 -49.96
N GLU A 60 7.19 27.24 -48.94
CA GLU A 60 7.34 28.71 -48.94
C GLU A 60 7.32 29.11 -47.44
N GLN A 61 8.37 29.59 -46.77
CA GLN A 61 9.50 30.48 -47.09
C GLN A 61 9.15 31.98 -47.08
N PHE A 62 9.21 32.59 -45.90
CA PHE A 62 9.61 33.98 -45.57
C PHE A 62 9.72 34.01 -44.03
N GLY A 63 10.53 34.81 -43.33
CA GLY A 63 11.43 35.90 -43.63
C GLY A 63 11.77 36.54 -42.27
N GLY A 64 13.03 36.86 -41.98
CA GLY A 64 13.46 37.15 -40.59
C GLY A 64 13.03 38.51 -40.03
N CYS A 65 12.84 38.59 -38.71
CA CYS A 65 12.88 39.85 -37.95
C CYS A 65 13.26 39.61 -36.49
N MET A 66 14.27 40.32 -35.96
CA MET A 66 14.54 40.33 -34.52
C MET A 66 13.50 41.17 -33.80
N ARG A 67 12.76 40.61 -32.84
CA ARG A 67 12.15 41.37 -31.74
C ARG A 67 12.22 40.58 -30.43
N ARG A 68 12.68 41.25 -29.36
CA ARG A 68 12.48 40.78 -27.98
C ARG A 68 10.98 40.81 -27.67
N ALA A 69 10.48 39.79 -26.98
CA ALA A 69 9.13 39.76 -26.40
C ALA A 69 9.19 39.21 -24.97
N ALA A 70 8.26 39.69 -24.14
CA ALA A 70 8.15 39.46 -22.70
C ALA A 70 7.78 37.98 -22.36
N PRO A 71 7.93 37.52 -21.09
CA PRO A 71 7.60 36.15 -20.72
C PRO A 71 6.14 35.80 -21.00
N ALA A 72 5.90 34.58 -21.47
CA ALA A 72 4.58 34.09 -21.83
C ALA A 72 3.68 33.99 -20.58
N ALA A 73 2.46 34.52 -20.70
CA ALA A 73 1.46 34.44 -19.64
C ALA A 73 1.04 32.98 -19.39
N ALA A 74 0.75 32.66 -18.13
CA ALA A 74 0.31 31.33 -17.71
C ALA A 74 -0.94 30.88 -18.49
N ALA A 75 -0.87 29.69 -19.08
CA ALA A 75 -2.00 29.10 -19.78
C ALA A 75 -3.11 28.73 -18.79
N ARG A 76 -4.31 29.29 -18.98
CA ARG A 76 -5.50 28.90 -18.20
C ARG A 76 -5.84 27.42 -18.48
N PRO A 77 -6.07 26.58 -17.46
CA PRO A 77 -6.56 25.22 -17.68
C PRO A 77 -7.94 25.26 -18.34
N ARG A 78 -8.13 24.43 -19.37
CA ARG A 78 -9.39 24.29 -20.09
C ARG A 78 -10.23 23.22 -19.39
N THR A 79 -11.40 23.60 -18.88
CA THR A 79 -12.39 22.66 -18.33
C THR A 79 -12.91 21.73 -19.43
N VAL A 80 -12.70 20.43 -19.26
CA VAL A 80 -13.35 19.39 -20.09
C VAL A 80 -14.66 19.00 -19.40
N SER A 81 -15.78 19.25 -20.08
CA SER A 81 -17.10 18.83 -19.60
C SER A 81 -17.35 17.37 -19.99
N CYS A 82 -17.60 16.51 -19.00
CA CYS A 82 -18.28 15.24 -19.19
C CYS A 82 -19.10 14.90 -17.94
N GLY A 83 -20.34 14.44 -18.13
CA GLY A 83 -21.38 14.50 -17.10
C GLY A 83 -21.27 13.49 -15.97
N ALA A 84 -20.54 13.83 -14.91
CA ALA A 84 -20.81 13.46 -13.52
C ALA A 84 -19.94 14.36 -12.62
N LEU A 85 -20.54 15.36 -11.96
CA LEU A 85 -19.79 16.29 -11.10
C LEU A 85 -19.36 15.58 -9.80
N ILE A 86 -18.22 14.88 -9.87
CA ILE A 86 -17.39 14.64 -8.70
C ILE A 86 -16.90 16.01 -8.24
N SER A 87 -17.25 16.40 -7.01
CA SER A 87 -16.78 17.62 -6.37
C SER A 87 -15.27 17.52 -6.11
N TYR A 88 -14.47 17.74 -7.15
CA TYR A 88 -13.02 17.79 -7.06
C TYR A 88 -12.62 18.92 -6.10
N LEU A 89 -12.03 18.50 -4.99
CA LEU A 89 -11.59 19.40 -3.93
C LEU A 89 -10.06 19.48 -3.92
N GLU A 90 -9.54 20.29 -4.83
CA GLU A 90 -8.18 20.81 -4.74
C GLU A 90 -8.12 21.81 -3.58
N VAL A 91 -7.86 21.30 -2.37
CA VAL A 91 -7.66 22.10 -1.16
C VAL A 91 -6.19 22.53 -1.06
N THR A 92 -5.76 23.42 -1.97
CA THR A 92 -4.47 24.12 -1.86
C THR A 92 -4.59 25.59 -2.28
N ALA A 93 -5.34 26.36 -1.48
CA ALA A 93 -5.28 27.82 -1.48
C ALA A 93 -5.37 28.35 -0.05
N GLY A 94 -4.26 28.24 0.71
CA GLY A 94 -4.11 28.92 2.00
C GLY A 94 -3.93 28.05 3.26
N SER A 95 -3.02 27.07 3.23
CA SER A 95 -2.36 26.52 4.43
C SER A 95 -1.08 25.78 4.02
N ASP A 96 -0.14 25.56 4.94
CA ASP A 96 1.16 24.89 4.71
C ASP A 96 1.07 23.36 4.47
N ALA A 97 -0.02 22.89 3.85
CA ALA A 97 -0.12 21.52 3.38
C ALA A 97 0.77 21.34 2.13
N PRO A 98 1.60 20.29 2.05
CA PRO A 98 2.37 20.02 0.83
C PRO A 98 1.45 19.75 -0.36
N GLU A 99 1.83 20.21 -1.55
CA GLU A 99 1.04 20.11 -2.80
C GLU A 99 0.63 18.65 -3.13
N ASP A 100 1.36 17.68 -2.59
CA ASP A 100 1.15 16.24 -2.75
C ASP A 100 0.06 15.61 -1.87
N LEU A 101 -0.68 16.39 -1.04
CA LEU A 101 -1.78 15.88 -0.20
C LEU A 101 -3.14 16.49 -0.56
N ALA A 102 -4.05 15.66 -1.07
CA ALA A 102 -5.43 16.03 -1.41
C ALA A 102 -6.47 15.46 -0.42
N ILE A 103 -7.64 16.11 -0.34
CA ILE A 103 -8.79 15.66 0.46
C ILE A 103 -10.04 15.69 -0.42
N GLU A 104 -10.61 14.54 -0.74
CA GLU A 104 -11.92 14.43 -1.39
C GLU A 104 -12.99 14.07 -0.36
N VAL A 105 -14.09 14.84 -0.33
CA VAL A 105 -15.23 14.54 0.54
C VAL A 105 -16.41 14.10 -0.32
N HIS A 106 -16.92 12.91 -0.02
CA HIS A 106 -17.95 12.19 -0.74
C HIS A 106 -19.24 12.09 0.09
N PRO A 107 -20.42 11.91 -0.51
CA PRO A 107 -21.70 11.94 0.22
C PRO A 107 -21.89 10.82 1.24
N ASN A 108 -21.27 9.65 1.05
CA ASN A 108 -21.43 8.46 1.90
C ASN A 108 -20.33 7.40 1.65
N GLU A 109 -20.29 6.35 2.48
CA GLU A 109 -19.36 5.22 2.36
C GLU A 109 -19.39 4.52 0.98
N ALA A 110 -20.56 4.42 0.34
CA ALA A 110 -20.66 3.77 -0.97
C ALA A 110 -19.97 4.58 -2.08
N ALA A 111 -20.08 5.92 -2.04
CA ALA A 111 -19.36 6.81 -2.95
C ALA A 111 -17.84 6.77 -2.72
N VAL A 112 -17.39 6.77 -1.45
CA VAL A 112 -15.97 6.54 -1.11
C VAL A 112 -15.49 5.20 -1.67
N GLY A 113 -16.26 4.12 -1.50
CA GLY A 113 -15.90 2.80 -2.02
C GLY A 113 -15.83 2.73 -3.55
N ALA A 114 -16.73 3.42 -4.25
CA ALA A 114 -16.69 3.55 -5.70
C ALA A 114 -15.42 4.29 -6.16
N ARG A 115 -15.08 5.40 -5.50
CA ARG A 115 -13.88 6.20 -5.77
C ARG A 115 -12.58 5.44 -5.50
N VAL A 116 -12.51 4.67 -4.40
CA VAL A 116 -11.40 3.74 -4.13
C VAL A 116 -11.20 2.78 -5.31
N CYS A 117 -12.29 2.19 -5.83
CA CYS A 117 -12.20 1.27 -6.97
C CYS A 117 -11.80 1.97 -8.29
N GLU A 118 -12.15 3.24 -8.49
CA GLU A 118 -11.70 4.02 -9.64
C GLU A 118 -10.20 4.30 -9.57
N LEU A 119 -9.69 4.74 -8.42
CA LEU A 119 -8.26 4.99 -8.24
C LEU A 119 -7.43 3.72 -8.43
N ILE A 120 -7.90 2.56 -7.94
CA ILE A 120 -7.25 1.26 -8.19
C ILE A 120 -7.15 0.97 -9.69
N VAL A 121 -8.25 1.16 -10.44
CA VAL A 121 -8.27 0.91 -11.90
C VAL A 121 -7.35 1.89 -12.64
N GLN A 122 -7.39 3.17 -12.30
CA GLN A 122 -6.55 4.21 -12.90
C GLN A 122 -5.06 3.94 -12.66
N ALA A 123 -4.68 3.68 -11.40
CA ALA A 123 -3.30 3.35 -11.03
C ALA A 123 -2.82 2.04 -11.69
N ALA A 124 -3.67 1.03 -11.80
CA ALA A 124 -3.32 -0.24 -12.43
C ALA A 124 -2.98 -0.09 -13.92
N HIS A 125 -3.84 0.59 -14.69
CA HIS A 125 -3.57 0.82 -16.12
C HIS A 125 -2.35 1.71 -16.34
N ALA A 126 -2.18 2.77 -15.53
CA ALA A 126 -1.00 3.64 -15.61
C ALA A 126 0.30 2.89 -15.28
N ALA A 127 0.36 2.15 -14.16
CA ALA A 127 1.53 1.40 -13.76
C ALA A 127 1.90 0.28 -14.74
N VAL A 128 0.90 -0.46 -15.26
CA VAL A 128 1.14 -1.49 -16.28
C VAL A 128 1.61 -0.89 -17.61
N ALA A 129 1.10 0.27 -18.03
CA ALA A 129 1.54 0.94 -19.25
C ALA A 129 2.98 1.47 -19.14
N GLU A 130 3.37 2.02 -17.99
CA GLU A 130 4.68 2.64 -17.78
C GLU A 130 5.77 1.65 -17.35
N ARG A 131 5.43 0.68 -16.49
CA ARG A 131 6.37 -0.21 -15.79
C ARG A 131 6.12 -1.71 -16.01
N GLY A 132 5.05 -2.08 -16.72
CA GLY A 132 4.72 -3.48 -17.03
C GLY A 132 4.08 -4.29 -15.89
N ALA A 133 4.00 -3.72 -14.68
CA ALA A 133 3.43 -4.33 -13.48
C ALA A 133 2.72 -3.27 -12.62
N PHE A 134 1.79 -3.70 -11.79
CA PHE A 134 1.11 -2.86 -10.79
C PHE A 134 1.23 -3.48 -9.40
N PHE A 135 1.79 -2.75 -8.45
CA PHE A 135 1.98 -3.18 -7.05
C PHE A 135 0.96 -2.49 -6.14
N LEU A 136 -0.04 -3.25 -5.69
CA LEU A 136 -1.15 -2.79 -4.87
C LEU A 136 -1.04 -3.33 -3.44
N ALA A 137 -1.06 -2.44 -2.44
CA ALA A 137 -1.19 -2.83 -1.04
C ALA A 137 -2.59 -2.45 -0.50
N ILE A 138 -3.29 -3.41 0.12
CA ILE A 138 -4.64 -3.20 0.69
C ILE A 138 -4.69 -3.55 2.18
N PRO A 139 -5.46 -2.85 3.02
CA PRO A 139 -5.60 -3.15 4.44
C PRO A 139 -6.74 -4.14 4.66
N GLY A 140 -6.97 -4.54 5.91
CA GLY A 140 -8.24 -5.14 6.33
C GLY A 140 -9.40 -4.13 6.46
N GLY A 141 -10.44 -4.50 7.22
CA GLY A 141 -11.49 -3.58 7.64
C GLY A 141 -12.51 -3.20 6.55
N SER A 142 -13.03 -1.96 6.60
CA SER A 142 -14.02 -1.44 5.64
C SER A 142 -13.46 -1.26 4.24
N VAL A 143 -12.20 -0.80 4.11
CA VAL A 143 -11.54 -0.59 2.82
C VAL A 143 -11.36 -1.90 2.04
N LEU A 144 -11.14 -3.03 2.73
CA LEU A 144 -11.19 -4.34 2.10
C LEU A 144 -12.57 -4.66 1.51
N LYS A 145 -13.67 -4.29 2.19
CA LYS A 145 -15.03 -4.47 1.66
C LYS A 145 -15.27 -3.60 0.43
N MET A 146 -14.76 -2.37 0.42
CA MET A 146 -14.83 -1.46 -0.74
C MET A 146 -14.19 -2.09 -1.98
N CYS A 147 -13.09 -2.83 -1.84
CA CYS A 147 -12.45 -3.57 -2.93
C CYS A 147 -13.35 -4.64 -3.58
N GLY A 148 -14.48 -5.02 -2.96
CA GLY A 148 -15.52 -5.81 -3.61
C GLY A 148 -16.09 -5.15 -4.89
N GLY A 149 -16.06 -3.81 -4.97
CA GLY A 149 -16.46 -3.05 -6.14
C GLY A 149 -15.52 -3.15 -7.35
N LEU A 150 -14.43 -3.93 -7.25
CA LEU A 150 -13.56 -4.28 -8.38
C LEU A 150 -14.14 -5.43 -9.24
N VAL A 151 -15.13 -6.18 -8.74
CA VAL A 151 -15.79 -7.22 -9.52
C VAL A 151 -16.50 -6.61 -10.72
N GLY A 152 -16.21 -7.13 -11.92
CA GLY A 152 -16.72 -6.59 -13.19
C GLY A 152 -15.96 -5.38 -13.74
N ARG A 153 -14.93 -4.86 -13.05
CA ARG A 153 -14.07 -3.79 -13.59
C ARG A 153 -12.91 -4.37 -14.41
N HIS A 154 -12.58 -3.69 -15.51
CA HIS A 154 -11.45 -4.08 -16.36
C HIS A 154 -10.10 -3.72 -15.69
N MET A 155 -9.36 -4.75 -15.29
CA MET A 155 -8.13 -4.67 -14.51
C MET A 155 -7.10 -5.67 -15.06
N PRO A 156 -5.81 -5.29 -15.18
CA PRO A 156 -4.74 -6.19 -15.63
C PRO A 156 -4.28 -7.11 -14.49
N TRP A 157 -5.13 -8.06 -14.10
CA TRP A 157 -4.89 -8.96 -12.95
C TRP A 157 -3.67 -9.87 -13.12
N ASP A 158 -3.33 -10.23 -14.36
CA ASP A 158 -2.11 -10.95 -14.74
C ASP A 158 -0.82 -10.19 -14.35
N LYS A 159 -0.89 -8.85 -14.30
CA LYS A 159 0.21 -7.94 -13.96
C LYS A 159 0.01 -7.19 -12.63
N THR A 160 -1.08 -7.45 -11.93
CA THR A 160 -1.39 -6.86 -10.61
C THR A 160 -0.87 -7.76 -9.50
N PHE A 161 0.10 -7.26 -8.73
CA PHE A 161 0.67 -7.92 -7.56
C PHE A 161 0.08 -7.33 -6.29
N LEU A 162 -0.58 -8.16 -5.48
CA LEU A 162 -1.39 -7.72 -4.34
C LEU A 162 -0.75 -8.10 -3.01
N PHE A 163 -0.66 -7.12 -2.12
CA PHE A 163 -0.09 -7.23 -0.78
C PHE A 163 -1.10 -6.76 0.27
N TYR A 164 -0.96 -7.26 1.48
CA TYR A 164 -1.69 -6.78 2.65
C TYR A 164 -0.87 -5.75 3.42
N VAL A 165 -1.49 -4.61 3.77
CA VAL A 165 -0.91 -3.62 4.68
C VAL A 165 -0.89 -4.18 6.10
N ASN A 166 -1.95 -4.90 6.50
CA ASN A 166 -2.02 -5.58 7.78
C ASN A 166 -2.86 -6.88 7.72
N HIS A 167 -2.50 -7.83 8.57
CA HIS A 167 -3.16 -9.14 8.66
C HIS A 167 -3.17 -9.62 10.11
N LYS A 168 -4.25 -10.28 10.55
CA LYS A 168 -4.27 -10.97 11.85
C LYS A 168 -3.49 -12.27 11.76
N CYS A 169 -2.66 -12.58 12.75
CA CYS A 169 -1.99 -13.87 12.85
C CYS A 169 -3.04 -14.92 13.23
N VAL A 170 -3.63 -15.54 12.21
CA VAL A 170 -4.62 -16.62 12.25
C VAL A 170 -4.42 -17.49 11.02
N PRO A 171 -4.77 -18.80 11.05
CA PRO A 171 -4.71 -19.67 9.88
C PRO A 171 -5.34 -19.05 8.62
N ALA A 172 -4.80 -19.39 7.45
CA ALA A 172 -5.24 -18.81 6.17
C ALA A 172 -6.75 -18.91 5.92
N ASP A 173 -7.39 -19.98 6.41
CA ASP A 173 -8.82 -20.30 6.32
C ASP A 173 -9.67 -19.74 7.47
N ASP A 174 -9.07 -19.09 8.48
CA ASP A 174 -9.83 -18.50 9.59
C ASP A 174 -10.65 -17.27 9.14
N SER A 175 -11.81 -17.07 9.77
CA SER A 175 -12.68 -15.91 9.55
C SER A 175 -12.02 -14.56 9.85
N GLY A 176 -10.94 -14.53 10.63
CA GLY A 176 -10.09 -13.38 10.93
C GLY A 176 -9.14 -13.00 9.79
N SER A 177 -8.77 -13.94 8.92
CA SER A 177 -7.80 -13.78 7.82
C SER A 177 -8.18 -12.64 6.87
N THR A 178 -7.24 -11.74 6.56
CA THR A 178 -7.42 -10.70 5.53
C THR A 178 -7.43 -11.34 4.14
N HIS A 179 -6.59 -12.37 3.96
CA HIS A 179 -6.51 -13.11 2.70
C HIS A 179 -7.82 -13.82 2.35
N ARG A 180 -8.39 -14.60 3.29
CA ARG A 180 -9.69 -15.28 3.09
C ARG A 180 -10.78 -14.30 2.69
N LYS A 181 -10.90 -13.18 3.42
CA LYS A 181 -11.88 -12.13 3.11
C LYS A 181 -11.69 -11.54 1.72
N ALA A 182 -10.46 -11.24 1.31
CA ALA A 182 -10.17 -10.76 -0.05
C ALA A 182 -10.61 -11.78 -1.12
N THR A 183 -10.37 -13.07 -0.87
CA THR A 183 -10.75 -14.19 -1.73
C THR A 183 -12.26 -14.37 -1.86
N GLU A 184 -13.01 -14.22 -0.77
CA GLU A 184 -14.48 -14.26 -0.73
C GLU A 184 -15.12 -13.00 -1.32
N LEU A 185 -14.50 -11.82 -1.16
CA LEU A 185 -15.02 -10.54 -1.64
C LEU A 185 -14.79 -10.34 -3.14
N PHE A 186 -13.57 -10.56 -3.65
CA PHE A 186 -13.28 -10.28 -5.07
C PHE A 186 -12.25 -11.20 -5.74
N LEU A 187 -11.16 -11.65 -5.10
CA LEU A 187 -10.03 -12.27 -5.83
C LEU A 187 -10.45 -13.47 -6.70
N THR A 188 -11.33 -14.34 -6.19
CA THR A 188 -11.89 -15.47 -6.94
C THR A 188 -12.74 -15.01 -8.12
N ARG A 189 -13.59 -13.99 -7.91
CA ARG A 189 -14.54 -13.48 -8.92
C ARG A 189 -13.84 -12.71 -10.05
N VAL A 190 -12.68 -12.12 -9.78
CA VAL A 190 -11.89 -11.36 -10.77
C VAL A 190 -10.81 -12.20 -11.45
N GLY A 191 -10.62 -13.47 -11.05
CA GLY A 191 -9.61 -14.36 -11.63
C GLY A 191 -8.17 -13.96 -11.31
N ALA A 192 -7.92 -13.32 -10.15
CA ALA A 192 -6.58 -12.90 -9.77
C ALA A 192 -5.63 -14.11 -9.63
N PRO A 193 -4.48 -14.17 -10.33
CA PRO A 193 -3.56 -15.29 -10.23
C PRO A 193 -3.02 -15.44 -8.81
N ALA A 194 -3.16 -16.63 -8.21
CA ALA A 194 -2.76 -16.88 -6.83
C ALA A 194 -1.26 -16.55 -6.57
N GLY A 195 -0.38 -16.79 -7.56
CA GLY A 195 1.03 -16.46 -7.49
C GLY A 195 1.35 -14.95 -7.46
N ASN A 196 0.39 -14.10 -7.82
CA ASN A 196 0.50 -12.64 -7.76
C ASN A 196 0.04 -12.06 -6.41
N VAL A 197 -0.59 -12.87 -5.55
CA VAL A 197 -1.02 -12.44 -4.21
C VAL A 197 0.05 -12.84 -3.20
N ALA A 198 0.45 -11.91 -2.33
CA ALA A 198 1.29 -12.18 -1.17
C ALA A 198 0.47 -12.86 -0.05
N ALA A 199 -0.04 -14.05 -0.34
CA ALA A 199 -0.82 -14.85 0.60
C ALA A 199 0.03 -15.28 1.80
N LEU A 200 -0.60 -15.26 2.98
CA LEU A 200 -0.04 -15.71 4.25
C LEU A 200 -0.60 -17.09 4.57
N LYS A 201 0.25 -17.99 5.09
CA LYS A 201 -0.21 -19.28 5.64
C LYS A 201 -0.99 -19.09 6.94
N GLY A 202 -0.62 -18.06 7.70
CA GLY A 202 -1.20 -17.77 9.00
C GLY A 202 -0.59 -18.61 10.12
N THR A 203 -0.24 -17.95 11.21
CA THR A 203 0.31 -18.55 12.43
C THR A 203 -0.34 -17.90 13.66
N SER A 204 0.06 -18.26 14.87
CA SER A 204 -0.26 -17.49 16.09
C SER A 204 0.92 -16.64 16.60
N ASP A 205 2.06 -16.64 15.90
CA ASP A 205 3.28 -15.92 16.28
C ASP A 205 3.51 -14.74 15.33
N ALA A 206 3.16 -13.54 15.80
CA ALA A 206 3.32 -12.32 15.02
C ALA A 206 4.79 -12.01 14.64
N VAL A 207 5.78 -12.43 15.45
CA VAL A 207 7.19 -12.19 15.17
C VAL A 207 7.66 -13.09 14.03
N ALA A 208 7.28 -14.37 14.05
CA ALA A 208 7.55 -15.30 12.96
C ALA A 208 6.82 -14.89 11.67
N GLU A 209 5.54 -14.54 11.77
CA GLU A 209 4.72 -14.16 10.61
C GLU A 209 5.17 -12.84 9.97
N ALA A 210 5.60 -11.86 10.77
CA ALA A 210 6.18 -10.62 10.26
C ALA A 210 7.46 -10.88 9.44
N ARG A 211 8.32 -11.79 9.93
CA ARG A 211 9.54 -12.20 9.23
C ARG A 211 9.26 -12.98 7.94
N GLU A 212 8.32 -13.93 7.95
CA GLU A 212 7.92 -14.66 6.74
C GLU A 212 7.31 -13.70 5.71
N TYR A 213 6.47 -12.76 6.15
CA TYR A 213 5.85 -11.78 5.27
C TYR A 213 6.85 -10.78 4.68
N GLU A 214 7.80 -10.28 5.48
CA GLU A 214 8.86 -9.41 4.97
C GLU A 214 9.75 -10.14 3.96
N ALA A 215 10.13 -11.39 4.23
CA ALA A 215 10.89 -12.21 3.29
C ALA A 215 10.12 -12.39 1.97
N ARG A 216 8.81 -12.64 2.03
CA ARG A 216 7.94 -12.76 0.85
C ARG A 216 7.79 -11.44 0.08
N LEU A 217 7.65 -10.31 0.78
CA LEU A 217 7.62 -8.97 0.20
C LEU A 217 8.92 -8.67 -0.56
N ARG A 218 10.08 -8.87 0.09
CA ARG A 218 11.40 -8.66 -0.54
C ARG A 218 11.62 -9.61 -1.73
N GLN A 219 11.21 -10.87 -1.61
CA GLN A 219 11.29 -11.85 -2.71
C GLN A 219 10.46 -11.40 -3.92
N LEU A 220 9.20 -11.01 -3.71
CA LEU A 220 8.32 -10.54 -4.79
C LEU A 220 8.81 -9.23 -5.42
N ALA A 221 9.31 -8.30 -4.59
CA ALA A 221 9.89 -7.05 -5.08
C ALA A 221 11.05 -7.29 -6.05
N VAL A 222 11.98 -8.19 -5.71
CA VAL A 222 13.08 -8.59 -6.61
C VAL A 222 12.57 -9.35 -7.83
N GLN A 223 11.71 -10.36 -7.66
CA GLN A 223 11.20 -11.19 -8.75
C GLN A 223 10.40 -10.42 -9.81
N ARG A 224 9.80 -9.28 -9.43
CA ARG A 224 8.95 -8.46 -10.30
C ARG A 224 9.54 -7.09 -10.63
N ASN A 225 10.82 -6.86 -10.30
CA ASN A 225 11.53 -5.60 -10.56
C ASN A 225 10.79 -4.36 -10.00
N MET A 226 10.25 -4.50 -8.79
CA MET A 226 9.58 -3.42 -8.06
C MET A 226 10.60 -2.34 -7.69
N SER A 227 10.26 -1.07 -7.90
CA SER A 227 11.13 0.05 -7.53
C SER A 227 11.40 0.05 -6.02
N LEU A 228 12.61 0.45 -5.62
CA LEU A 228 12.99 0.64 -4.21
C LEU A 228 13.27 2.12 -3.95
N THR A 229 13.11 2.57 -2.70
CA THR A 229 13.66 3.86 -2.24
C THR A 229 15.18 3.77 -2.03
N ALA A 230 15.84 4.90 -1.72
CA ALA A 230 17.25 4.92 -1.33
C ALA A 230 17.55 4.00 -0.12
N ASP A 231 16.63 3.91 0.83
CA ASP A 231 16.72 3.03 2.02
C ASP A 231 16.33 1.56 1.75
N VAL A 232 16.27 1.15 0.47
CA VAL A 232 15.95 -0.23 0.05
C VAL A 232 14.53 -0.68 0.48
N VAL A 233 13.60 0.28 0.57
CA VAL A 233 12.18 0.02 0.87
C VAL A 233 11.40 -0.21 -0.43
N PRO A 234 10.63 -1.30 -0.58
CA PRO A 234 9.78 -1.53 -1.75
C PRO A 234 8.71 -0.45 -1.92
N ARG A 235 8.64 0.14 -3.12
CA ARG A 235 7.73 1.23 -3.47
C ARG A 235 6.50 0.72 -4.21
N PHE A 236 5.36 0.64 -3.50
CA PHE A 236 4.06 0.32 -4.10
C PHE A 236 3.61 1.40 -5.08
N ASP A 237 2.85 1.02 -6.12
CA ASP A 237 2.22 1.99 -7.01
C ASP A 237 1.01 2.63 -6.33
N LEU A 238 0.19 1.81 -5.66
CA LEU A 238 -0.95 2.25 -4.88
C LEU A 238 -1.00 1.53 -3.53
N LEU A 239 -1.13 2.29 -2.45
CA LEU A 239 -1.29 1.77 -1.10
C LEU A 239 -2.55 2.35 -0.47
N LEU A 240 -3.49 1.47 -0.13
CA LEU A 240 -4.75 1.83 0.52
C LEU A 240 -4.61 1.73 2.04
N LEU A 241 -5.25 2.64 2.76
CA LEU A 241 -5.33 2.65 4.22
C LEU A 241 -6.77 2.89 4.66
N GLY A 242 -7.20 2.14 5.67
CA GLY A 242 -8.34 2.50 6.50
C GLY A 242 -7.83 3.16 7.79
N MET A 243 -8.63 4.06 8.38
CA MET A 243 -8.27 4.73 9.62
C MET A 243 -9.16 4.31 10.80
N GLY A 244 -8.56 4.15 11.98
CA GLY A 244 -9.22 3.97 13.27
C GLY A 244 -10.03 5.18 13.75
N ALA A 245 -10.92 4.98 14.73
CA ALA A 245 -11.59 6.10 15.42
C ALA A 245 -10.64 6.82 16.42
N ASP A 246 -9.61 6.09 16.82
CA ASP A 246 -8.38 6.46 17.53
C ASP A 246 -7.26 6.91 16.57
N GLY A 247 -7.48 6.93 15.25
CA GLY A 247 -6.45 7.32 14.28
C GLY A 247 -5.31 6.31 14.09
N HIS A 248 -5.52 5.03 14.40
CA HIS A 248 -4.61 3.97 13.94
C HIS A 248 -4.69 3.79 12.42
N VAL A 249 -3.60 3.35 11.79
CA VAL A 249 -3.55 2.94 10.37
C VAL A 249 -2.83 1.59 10.25
N GLY A 250 -3.32 0.71 9.38
CA GLY A 250 -2.91 -0.69 9.41
C GLY A 250 -3.16 -1.30 10.80
N SER A 251 -2.11 -1.76 11.48
CA SER A 251 -2.15 -2.08 12.92
C SER A 251 -1.24 -1.17 13.77
N LEU A 252 -0.86 0.02 13.31
CA LEU A 252 -0.08 0.99 14.08
C LEU A 252 -1.01 1.85 14.93
N TYR A 253 -1.01 1.64 16.25
CA TYR A 253 -1.92 2.31 17.19
C TYR A 253 -1.25 3.49 17.93
N PRO A 254 -2.04 4.50 18.38
CA PRO A 254 -1.55 5.57 19.25
C PRO A 254 -0.78 5.09 20.48
N GLY A 255 0.28 5.81 20.85
CA GLY A 255 1.04 5.58 22.08
C GLY A 255 1.82 4.26 22.09
N ARG A 256 2.06 3.64 20.92
CA ARG A 256 2.73 2.35 20.78
C ARG A 256 4.10 2.49 20.11
N PRO A 257 5.14 1.77 20.58
CA PRO A 257 6.49 1.88 20.03
C PRO A 257 6.57 1.44 18.57
N GLU A 258 5.78 0.44 18.15
CA GLU A 258 5.71 -0.02 16.76
C GLU A 258 5.34 1.09 15.76
N ALA A 259 4.60 2.12 16.18
CA ALA A 259 4.25 3.25 15.32
C ALA A 259 5.44 4.19 15.01
N GLY A 260 6.49 4.18 15.86
CA GLY A 260 7.71 4.99 15.68
C GLY A 260 8.87 4.25 15.02
N VAL A 261 8.71 2.98 14.62
CA VAL A 261 9.77 2.19 14.00
C VAL A 261 10.00 2.63 12.55
N GLY A 262 11.25 2.96 12.22
CA GLY A 262 11.66 3.39 10.89
C GLY A 262 13.15 3.73 10.80
N GLY A 263 13.57 4.19 9.63
CA GLY A 263 14.97 4.51 9.31
C GLY A 263 15.72 3.38 8.59
N PRO A 264 16.97 3.62 8.16
CA PRO A 264 17.76 2.65 7.39
C PRO A 264 17.94 1.33 8.15
N GLY A 265 17.64 0.21 7.49
CA GLY A 265 17.76 -1.14 8.07
C GLY A 265 16.66 -1.54 9.07
N ALA A 266 15.66 -0.69 9.32
CA ALA A 266 14.49 -1.06 10.11
C ALA A 266 13.66 -2.18 9.41
N PRO A 267 12.94 -3.02 10.17
CA PRO A 267 12.02 -4.00 9.59
C PRO A 267 10.93 -3.32 8.76
N LEU A 268 10.59 -3.91 7.62
CA LEU A 268 9.49 -3.46 6.76
C LEU A 268 8.13 -3.92 7.28
N VAL A 269 8.11 -5.02 8.03
CA VAL A 269 6.91 -5.61 8.62
C VAL A 269 7.09 -5.74 10.13
N LEU A 270 6.10 -5.27 10.88
CA LEU A 270 6.13 -5.18 12.34
C LEU A 270 5.11 -6.14 12.97
N PRO A 271 5.50 -6.91 14.00
CA PRO A 271 4.56 -7.62 14.86
C PRO A 271 3.82 -6.64 15.77
N VAL A 272 2.53 -6.85 15.99
CA VAL A 272 1.67 -6.00 16.81
C VAL A 272 0.80 -6.85 17.74
N ASP A 273 1.14 -6.85 19.02
CA ASP A 273 0.32 -7.41 20.10
C ASP A 273 -0.40 -6.29 20.87
N LYS A 274 -1.55 -5.87 20.31
CA LYS A 274 -2.46 -4.86 20.89
C LYS A 274 -3.92 -5.33 20.98
N LYS A 275 -4.30 -6.29 20.14
CA LYS A 275 -5.62 -6.94 20.10
C LYS A 275 -5.38 -8.43 19.86
N GLN A 276 -6.35 -9.26 20.25
CA GLN A 276 -6.31 -10.70 20.03
C GLN A 276 -7.28 -11.12 18.90
N PRO A 277 -6.90 -12.07 18.02
CA PRO A 277 -5.53 -12.56 17.78
C PRO A 277 -4.57 -11.41 17.38
N PRO A 278 -3.25 -11.56 17.61
CA PRO A 278 -2.26 -10.53 17.29
C PRO A 278 -2.21 -10.29 15.78
N SER A 279 -1.46 -9.29 15.33
CA SER A 279 -1.41 -8.93 13.91
C SER A 279 -0.01 -8.53 13.45
N ILE A 280 0.20 -8.57 12.14
CA ILE A 280 1.33 -7.93 11.48
C ILE A 280 0.86 -6.70 10.72
N THR A 281 1.77 -5.74 10.51
CA THR A 281 1.52 -4.53 9.71
C THR A 281 2.79 -4.11 8.99
N LEU A 282 2.66 -3.47 7.82
CA LEU A 282 3.77 -2.70 7.25
C LEU A 282 4.18 -1.60 8.23
N ALA A 283 5.48 -1.29 8.31
CA ALA A 283 5.98 -0.14 9.06
C ALA A 283 5.56 1.18 8.38
N LEU A 284 5.43 2.26 9.16
CA LEU A 284 4.95 3.55 8.63
C LEU A 284 5.78 4.07 7.44
N PRO A 285 7.14 4.02 7.43
CA PRO A 285 7.92 4.43 6.26
C PRO A 285 7.61 3.63 4.99
N VAL A 286 7.22 2.35 5.13
CA VAL A 286 6.82 1.50 4.00
C VAL A 286 5.46 1.90 3.44
N MET A 287 4.54 2.36 4.31
CA MET A 287 3.28 2.97 3.87
C MET A 287 3.54 4.28 3.11
N CYS A 288 4.40 5.14 3.66
CA CYS A 288 4.73 6.45 3.11
C CYS A 288 5.57 6.42 1.82
N ALA A 289 6.29 5.31 1.57
CA ALA A 289 7.12 5.11 0.38
C ALA A 289 6.34 4.93 -0.93
N ALA A 290 5.02 4.70 -0.89
CA ALA A 290 4.22 4.44 -2.09
C ALA A 290 4.24 5.62 -3.09
N ARG A 291 3.90 5.34 -4.36
CA ARG A 291 3.69 6.40 -5.38
C ARG A 291 2.39 7.14 -5.16
N GLN A 292 1.33 6.42 -4.79
CA GLN A 292 0.06 7.00 -4.37
C GLN A 292 -0.44 6.30 -3.11
N ILE A 293 -0.86 7.10 -2.12
CA ILE A 293 -1.48 6.65 -0.87
C ILE A 293 -2.95 7.07 -0.90
N VAL A 294 -3.87 6.16 -0.56
CA VAL A 294 -5.30 6.46 -0.42
C VAL A 294 -5.72 6.15 1.00
N VAL A 295 -6.07 7.17 1.78
CA VAL A 295 -6.62 6.99 3.14
C VAL A 295 -8.14 7.14 3.08
N ALA A 296 -8.86 6.05 3.27
CA ALA A 296 -10.33 6.05 3.29
C ALA A 296 -10.87 6.00 4.73
N ALA A 297 -11.72 6.96 5.08
CA ALA A 297 -12.36 7.04 6.40
C ALA A 297 -13.83 7.44 6.26
N THR A 298 -14.72 6.64 6.86
CA THR A 298 -16.18 6.80 6.73
C THR A 298 -16.88 6.72 8.09
N GLY A 299 -17.97 7.47 8.24
CA GLY A 299 -18.80 7.53 9.44
C GLY A 299 -18.32 8.54 10.50
N ALA A 300 -19.29 9.13 11.21
CA ALA A 300 -19.07 10.21 12.19
C ALA A 300 -18.08 9.84 13.32
N GLY A 301 -18.00 8.56 13.69
CA GLY A 301 -17.03 8.06 14.68
C GLY A 301 -15.55 8.21 14.27
N LYS A 302 -15.26 8.64 13.04
CA LYS A 302 -13.89 8.95 12.57
C LYS A 302 -13.55 10.44 12.65
N ALA A 303 -14.53 11.33 12.76
CA ALA A 303 -14.36 12.76 12.52
C ALA A 303 -13.29 13.43 13.39
N ALA A 304 -13.20 13.06 14.68
CA ALA A 304 -12.17 13.57 15.58
C ALA A 304 -10.75 13.13 15.17
N ALA A 305 -10.57 11.86 14.78
CA ALA A 305 -9.29 11.35 14.31
C ALA A 305 -8.91 11.91 12.93
N VAL A 306 -9.89 12.12 12.03
CA VAL A 306 -9.67 12.75 10.71
C VAL A 306 -9.15 14.17 10.91
N ARG A 307 -9.82 14.94 11.79
CA ARG A 307 -9.38 16.29 12.16
C ARG A 307 -7.97 16.30 12.73
N GLY A 308 -7.68 15.43 13.69
CA GLY A 308 -6.34 15.29 14.26
C GLY A 308 -5.26 14.93 13.22
N ALA A 309 -5.58 14.08 12.25
CA ALA A 309 -4.60 13.62 11.26
C ALA A 309 -4.29 14.66 10.16
N LEU A 310 -5.26 15.52 9.85
CA LEU A 310 -5.20 16.49 8.76
C LEU A 310 -4.95 17.94 9.19
N GLN A 311 -5.28 18.30 10.43
CA GLN A 311 -5.01 19.63 10.98
C GLN A 311 -3.82 19.57 11.95
N GLU A 312 -2.93 20.55 11.81
CA GLU A 312 -1.87 20.78 12.79
C GLU A 312 -2.46 21.07 14.17
N PRO A 313 -1.82 20.64 15.27
CA PRO A 313 -2.17 21.11 16.59
C PRO A 313 -2.09 22.63 16.63
N SER A 314 -3.19 23.30 16.94
CA SER A 314 -3.15 24.74 17.21
C SER A 314 -2.10 25.01 18.30
N SER A 315 -1.15 25.90 17.99
CA SER A 315 0.06 26.17 18.79
C SER A 315 -0.20 26.67 20.22
N SER A 316 -1.48 26.91 20.56
CA SER A 316 -2.02 27.22 21.88
C SER A 316 -2.09 26.05 22.88
N SER A 317 -1.69 24.82 22.50
CA SER A 317 -1.75 23.63 23.38
C SER A 317 -0.39 23.00 23.71
N SER A 318 0.69 23.80 23.74
CA SER A 318 2.00 23.37 24.21
C SER A 318 2.08 23.33 25.74
N SER A 319 1.41 22.34 26.35
CA SER A 319 1.40 22.13 27.81
C SER A 319 1.83 20.71 28.18
N SER A 320 3.11 20.58 28.54
CA SER A 320 3.63 19.61 29.50
C SER A 320 3.44 18.10 29.22
N SER A 321 4.50 17.46 28.71
CA SER A 321 4.82 16.05 29.03
C SER A 321 6.32 15.75 28.86
N SER A 322 7.15 16.46 29.63
CA SER A 322 8.54 16.05 29.88
C SER A 322 8.54 14.72 30.64
N SER A 323 8.68 13.59 29.94
CA SER A 323 8.95 12.31 30.59
C SER A 323 10.02 11.52 29.84
N SER A 324 11.18 11.44 30.48
CA SER A 324 12.33 10.64 30.04
C SER A 324 11.98 9.16 30.10
N SER A 325 11.82 8.53 28.93
CA SER A 325 11.77 7.08 28.81
C SER A 325 12.77 6.61 27.75
N SER A 326 13.68 5.72 28.17
CA SER A 326 14.70 5.12 27.32
C SER A 326 14.08 4.05 26.41
N SER A 327 13.34 4.51 25.39
CA SER A 327 12.88 3.69 24.28
C SER A 327 13.52 4.20 23.00
N SER A 328 14.00 3.30 22.13
CA SER A 328 14.78 3.67 20.94
C SER A 328 13.96 4.33 19.82
N HIS A 329 12.64 4.40 19.98
CA HIS A 329 11.71 5.07 19.07
C HIS A 329 10.64 5.79 19.89
N PRO A 330 10.41 7.10 19.69
CA PRO A 330 9.37 7.82 20.41
C PRO A 330 7.98 7.27 20.03
N ALA A 331 7.09 7.19 21.02
CA ALA A 331 5.71 6.82 20.78
C ALA A 331 5.01 7.88 19.91
N VAL A 332 4.20 7.44 18.94
CA VAL A 332 3.46 8.33 18.04
C VAL A 332 2.03 8.51 18.55
N ASP A 333 1.66 9.75 18.86
CA ASP A 333 0.33 10.08 19.40
C ASP A 333 -0.82 9.81 18.42
N LEU A 334 -0.57 10.00 17.12
CA LEU A 334 -1.58 9.78 16.08
C LEU A 334 -0.94 9.22 14.80
N PRO A 335 -0.86 7.89 14.64
CA PRO A 335 -0.20 7.25 13.50
C PRO A 335 -0.72 7.72 12.13
N ALA A 336 -2.03 8.01 12.02
CA ALA A 336 -2.63 8.58 10.83
C ALA A 336 -2.07 9.96 10.41
N ARG A 337 -1.54 10.77 11.34
CA ARG A 337 -0.85 12.04 11.03
C ARG A 337 0.51 11.80 10.38
N GLY A 338 1.18 10.71 10.72
CA GLY A 338 2.46 10.29 10.13
C GLY A 338 2.33 9.76 8.70
N VAL A 339 1.12 9.54 8.19
CA VAL A 339 0.88 9.19 6.78
C VAL A 339 1.04 10.44 5.93
N ARG A 340 2.24 10.62 5.38
CA ARG A 340 2.63 11.66 4.43
C ARG A 340 3.44 11.02 3.31
N PRO A 341 3.23 11.38 2.04
CA PRO A 341 4.03 10.83 0.96
C PRO A 341 5.49 11.29 1.10
N VAL A 342 6.43 10.42 0.71
CA VAL A 342 7.82 10.83 0.46
C VAL A 342 7.95 11.48 -0.92
N GLU A 343 9.12 12.07 -1.21
CA GLU A 343 9.41 12.78 -2.47
C GLU A 343 8.95 12.00 -3.73
N GLY A 344 8.21 12.70 -4.60
CA GLY A 344 7.66 12.13 -5.83
C GLY A 344 6.61 11.05 -5.60
N GLY A 345 5.91 11.08 -4.47
CA GLY A 345 4.66 10.35 -4.21
C GLY A 345 3.55 11.31 -3.79
N SER A 346 2.30 10.85 -3.80
CA SER A 346 1.13 11.64 -3.40
C SER A 346 0.22 10.89 -2.43
N ALA A 347 -0.63 11.64 -1.72
CA ALA A 347 -1.66 11.10 -0.83
C ALA A 347 -3.02 11.74 -1.11
N VAL A 348 -4.08 10.94 -1.09
CA VAL A 348 -5.46 11.43 -1.12
C VAL A 348 -6.26 10.83 0.03
N TRP A 349 -6.96 11.71 0.75
CA TRP A 349 -7.88 11.34 1.82
C TRP A 349 -9.30 11.31 1.26
N LEU A 350 -9.89 10.11 1.18
CA LEU A 350 -11.27 9.90 0.76
C LEU A 350 -12.16 9.80 1.99
N LEU A 351 -12.92 10.86 2.24
CA LEU A 351 -13.80 10.98 3.40
C LEU A 351 -15.25 10.88 2.96
N ASP A 352 -16.13 10.34 3.80
CA ASP A 352 -17.55 10.68 3.69
C ASP A 352 -17.88 11.97 4.46
N SER A 353 -19.02 12.60 4.16
CA SER A 353 -19.48 13.84 4.83
C SER A 353 -19.53 13.71 6.35
N ALA A 354 -19.75 12.51 6.89
CA ALA A 354 -19.79 12.26 8.33
C ALA A 354 -18.38 12.22 8.94
N ALA A 355 -17.41 11.57 8.28
CA ALA A 355 -16.00 11.54 8.68
C ALA A 355 -15.29 12.88 8.46
N ALA A 356 -15.76 13.69 7.51
CA ALA A 356 -15.32 15.08 7.33
C ALA A 356 -15.92 16.06 8.38
N GLY A 357 -16.74 15.56 9.33
CA GLY A 357 -17.47 16.36 10.31
C GLY A 357 -16.58 17.32 11.12
N GLY A 358 -16.75 18.62 10.85
CA GLY A 358 -15.97 19.66 11.51
C GLY A 358 -14.50 19.71 11.11
N LEU A 359 -14.13 19.25 9.90
CA LEU A 359 -12.92 19.77 9.25
C LEU A 359 -13.12 21.24 8.90
N GLU A 360 -12.11 22.05 9.17
CA GLU A 360 -12.01 23.39 8.59
C GLU A 360 -11.41 23.29 7.19
N VAL A 361 -12.27 22.93 6.24
CA VAL A 361 -11.92 22.96 4.82
C VAL A 361 -12.11 24.39 4.31
N ALA A 362 -11.19 24.88 3.47
CA ALA A 362 -11.22 26.22 2.90
C ALA A 362 -12.58 26.56 2.29
N ALA A 363 -12.99 27.84 2.33
CA ALA A 363 -14.39 28.24 2.11
C ALA A 363 -15.04 27.72 0.81
N GLY A 364 -14.28 27.59 -0.29
CA GLY A 364 -14.76 27.01 -1.55
C GLY A 364 -15.23 25.56 -1.45
N ALA A 365 -14.65 24.79 -0.53
CA ALA A 365 -15.02 23.39 -0.26
C ALA A 365 -16.38 23.25 0.42
N ARG A 366 -16.64 24.12 1.41
CA ARG A 366 -17.91 24.13 2.16
C ARG A 366 -19.09 24.44 1.23
N ALA A 367 -18.89 25.28 0.22
CA ALA A 367 -19.91 25.57 -0.79
C ALA A 367 -20.30 24.36 -1.65
N LEU A 368 -19.32 23.56 -2.12
CA LEU A 368 -19.59 22.35 -2.90
C LEU A 368 -20.31 21.27 -2.07
N LEU A 369 -19.92 21.10 -0.80
CA LEU A 369 -20.57 20.15 0.11
C LEU A 369 -22.01 20.56 0.48
N ALA A 370 -22.24 21.86 0.72
CA ALA A 370 -23.58 22.39 0.96
C ALA A 370 -24.48 22.25 -0.28
N ALA A 371 -23.94 22.46 -1.48
CA ALA A 371 -24.67 22.28 -2.73
C ALA A 371 -25.10 20.81 -2.95
N ASP A 372 -24.20 19.84 -2.71
CA ASP A 372 -24.54 18.41 -2.85
C ASP A 372 -25.56 17.94 -1.79
N ALA A 373 -25.48 18.45 -0.55
CA ALA A 373 -26.48 18.19 0.48
C ALA A 373 -27.86 18.76 0.12
N ALA A 374 -27.91 19.99 -0.41
CA ALA A 374 -29.14 20.64 -0.85
C ALA A 374 -29.76 19.94 -2.08
N VAL A 375 -28.94 19.54 -3.06
CA VAL A 375 -29.38 18.77 -4.25
C VAL A 375 -29.94 17.39 -3.87
N ARG A 376 -29.50 16.80 -2.75
CA ARG A 376 -29.98 15.50 -2.24
C ARG A 376 -31.10 15.59 -1.21
N GLY A 377 -31.62 16.79 -0.92
CA GLY A 377 -32.71 16.97 0.05
C GLY A 377 -32.32 16.66 1.51
N LEU A 378 -31.03 16.55 1.82
CA LEU A 378 -30.53 16.35 3.18
C LEU A 378 -30.44 17.70 3.92
N SER A 379 -31.59 18.36 4.05
CA SER A 379 -31.71 19.54 4.90
C SER A 379 -31.65 19.12 6.36
N THR A 380 -30.65 19.60 7.09
CA THR A 380 -30.61 19.50 8.55
C THR A 380 -31.75 20.31 9.14
N ALA A 381 -32.59 19.64 9.94
CA ALA A 381 -33.50 20.26 10.91
C ALA A 381 -32.94 19.98 12.32
#